data_AF-V5HYN3-F1
#
_entry.id   AF-V5HYN3-F1
#
_cell.length_a   1.000
_cell.length_b   1.000
_cell.length_c   1.000
_cell.angle_alpha   90.00
_cell.angle_beta   90.00
_cell.angle_gamma   90.00
#
_symmetry.space_group_name_H-M   'P 1'
#
loop_
_entity.id
_entity.type
_entity.pdbx_description
1 polymer ?
#
loop_
_entity_poly.entity_id
_entity_poly.type
_entity_poly.pdbx_seq_one_letter_code
_entity_poly.pdbx_strand_id
1 'polypeptide(L)'
;MRKFGLEQWPTTPRRTNLTNLLAAVSTELGYHPLVTITLIREMTPSKQKLLICIDKPRLLLQKLGPKTDTTVAARLLFALTKYLKDYCEHFGLCLQRSEAEHIVTTIIKFEQLLDFYMHQPAKQVKQKLKEITNTKIEWVSLLATVLGKHLNVTAETEIVVRSPHYFAGLKEVLEKSSEL
;
A
#
# COMPACT_ATOMS: atom_id res chain seq x y z
N MET A 1 4.12 -16.74 0.91
CA MET A 1 4.97 -16.17 1.99
C MET A 1 6.48 -16.35 1.75
N ARG A 2 7.07 -17.57 1.82
CA ARG A 2 8.50 -17.85 1.49
C ARG A 2 8.99 -17.31 0.15
N LYS A 3 8.21 -17.51 -0.92
CA LYS A 3 8.58 -17.16 -2.31
C LYS A 3 8.93 -15.68 -2.50
N PHE A 4 8.37 -14.80 -1.67
CA PHE A 4 8.58 -13.35 -1.73
C PHE A 4 9.43 -12.80 -0.58
N GLY A 5 9.99 -13.68 0.26
CA GLY A 5 10.83 -13.28 1.40
C GLY A 5 10.09 -12.54 2.51
N LEU A 6 8.75 -12.55 2.52
CA LEU A 6 7.92 -11.84 3.50
C LEU A 6 8.09 -12.38 4.92
N GLU A 7 8.48 -13.65 5.07
CA GLU A 7 8.74 -14.30 6.36
C GLU A 7 9.99 -13.77 7.07
N GLN A 8 10.87 -13.09 6.33
CA GLN A 8 12.15 -12.59 6.85
C GLN A 8 12.19 -11.05 6.96
N TRP A 9 11.09 -10.37 6.60
CA TRP A 9 10.95 -8.93 6.81
C TRP A 9 10.89 -8.62 8.32
N PRO A 10 11.63 -7.62 8.82
CA PRO A 10 12.38 -6.56 8.11
C PRO A 10 13.87 -6.87 7.87
N THR A 11 14.35 -8.05 8.23
CA THR A 11 15.80 -8.39 8.26
C THR A 11 16.40 -8.85 6.93
N THR A 12 15.59 -9.14 5.91
CA THR A 12 16.10 -9.59 4.59
C THR A 12 16.60 -8.44 3.73
N PRO A 13 17.78 -8.57 3.07
CA PRO A 13 18.29 -7.54 2.17
C PRO A 13 17.40 -7.28 0.95
N ARG A 14 17.24 -5.97 0.67
CA ARG A 14 16.44 -5.33 -0.37
C ARG A 14 16.82 -5.82 -1.78
N ARG A 15 16.06 -6.75 -2.37
CA ARG A 15 16.12 -7.05 -3.82
C ARG A 15 14.75 -7.12 -4.51
N THR A 16 13.66 -6.89 -3.79
CA THR A 16 12.32 -7.02 -4.37
C THR A 16 11.80 -5.64 -4.77
N ASN A 17 11.51 -5.46 -6.07
CA ASN A 17 10.81 -4.28 -6.59
C ASN A 17 9.46 -4.14 -5.87
N LEU A 18 9.10 -2.92 -5.47
CA LEU A 18 7.84 -2.58 -4.78
C LEU A 18 6.62 -3.21 -5.45
N THR A 19 6.55 -3.19 -6.78
CA THR A 19 5.44 -3.79 -7.55
C THR A 19 5.24 -5.27 -7.22
N ASN A 20 6.33 -6.04 -7.15
CA ASN A 20 6.27 -7.47 -6.85
C ASN A 20 5.85 -7.72 -5.40
N LEU A 21 6.29 -6.88 -4.46
CA LEU A 21 5.85 -6.93 -3.06
C LEU A 21 4.35 -6.65 -2.93
N LEU A 22 3.86 -5.58 -3.57
CA LEU A 22 2.44 -5.22 -3.55
C LEU A 22 1.57 -6.34 -4.14
N ALA A 23 2.02 -6.92 -5.27
CA ALA A 23 1.33 -8.03 -5.91
C ALA A 23 1.33 -9.29 -5.03
N ALA A 24 2.47 -9.64 -4.42
CA ALA A 24 2.60 -10.78 -3.52
C ALA A 24 1.67 -10.67 -2.31
N VAL A 25 1.68 -9.53 -1.62
CA VAL A 25 0.85 -9.31 -0.44
C VAL A 25 -0.65 -9.32 -0.82
N SER A 26 -0.99 -8.74 -1.98
CA SER A 26 -2.37 -8.75 -2.49
C SER A 26 -2.88 -10.15 -2.83
N THR A 27 -2.06 -10.96 -3.49
CA THR A 27 -2.48 -12.29 -3.98
C THR A 27 -2.39 -13.38 -2.91
N GLU A 28 -1.38 -13.34 -2.05
CA GLU A 28 -1.11 -14.39 -1.06
C GLU A 28 -1.85 -14.14 0.26
N LEU A 29 -2.05 -12.88 0.64
CA LEU A 29 -2.61 -12.50 1.95
C LEU A 29 -3.98 -11.80 1.83
N GLY A 30 -4.45 -11.53 0.61
CA GLY A 30 -5.69 -10.76 0.40
C GLY A 30 -5.63 -9.34 0.96
N TYR A 31 -4.43 -8.84 1.24
CA TYR A 31 -4.21 -7.51 1.81
C TYR A 31 -3.64 -6.58 0.74
N HIS A 32 -4.19 -5.37 0.66
CA HIS A 32 -3.89 -4.42 -0.41
C HIS A 32 -3.15 -3.20 0.13
N PRO A 33 -1.82 -3.30 0.39
CA PRO A 33 -1.02 -2.18 0.86
C PRO A 33 -0.92 -1.12 -0.23
N LEU A 34 -0.97 0.16 0.15
CA LEU A 34 -0.83 1.34 -0.73
C LEU A 34 -1.90 1.52 -1.82
N VAL A 35 -2.60 0.47 -2.26
CA VAL A 35 -3.64 0.57 -3.28
C VAL A 35 -4.65 -0.55 -3.13
N THR A 36 -5.91 -0.20 -2.93
CA THR A 36 -7.04 -1.14 -2.99
C THR A 36 -7.36 -1.42 -4.46
N ILE A 37 -7.39 -2.69 -4.85
CA ILE A 37 -7.74 -3.12 -6.21
C ILE A 37 -9.04 -3.92 -6.14
N THR A 38 -10.07 -3.49 -6.85
CA THR A 38 -11.38 -4.17 -6.88
C THR A 38 -11.95 -4.22 -8.30
N LEU A 39 -12.82 -5.19 -8.55
CA LEU A 39 -13.63 -5.22 -9.76
C LEU A 39 -15.01 -4.65 -9.44
N ILE A 40 -15.42 -3.63 -10.18
CA ILE A 40 -16.75 -3.02 -10.08
C ILE A 40 -17.56 -3.32 -11.33
N ARG A 41 -18.88 -3.34 -11.20
CA ARG A 41 -19.79 -3.46 -12.35
C ARG A 41 -20.27 -2.08 -12.75
N GLU A 42 -20.00 -1.70 -14.00
CA GLU A 42 -20.67 -0.59 -14.66
C GLU A 42 -21.93 -1.15 -15.32
N MET A 43 -23.09 -0.75 -14.81
CA MET A 43 -24.38 -1.07 -15.42
C MET A 43 -24.77 0.09 -16.34
N THR A 44 -24.83 -0.19 -17.64
CA THR A 44 -25.59 0.63 -18.57
C THR A 44 -26.88 -0.11 -18.95
N PRO A 45 -27.92 0.59 -19.44
CA PRO A 45 -29.17 -0.06 -19.85
C PRO A 45 -29.00 -1.20 -20.88
N SER A 46 -27.88 -1.21 -21.61
CA SER A 46 -27.62 -2.15 -22.70
C SER A 46 -26.51 -3.17 -22.42
N LYS A 47 -25.62 -2.95 -21.44
CA LYS A 47 -24.51 -3.88 -21.13
C LYS A 47 -24.08 -3.81 -19.66
N GLN A 48 -23.67 -4.95 -19.11
CA GLN A 48 -22.86 -5.03 -17.90
C GLN A 48 -21.39 -5.12 -18.29
N LYS A 49 -20.57 -4.17 -17.82
CA LYS A 49 -19.11 -4.19 -18.02
C LYS A 49 -18.42 -4.27 -16.66
N LEU A 50 -17.48 -5.19 -16.50
CA LEU A 50 -16.58 -5.21 -15.35
C LEU A 50 -15.47 -4.18 -15.60
N LEU A 51 -15.23 -3.31 -14.63
CA LEU A 51 -14.15 -2.33 -14.65
C LEU A 51 -13.23 -2.57 -13.46
N ILE A 52 -11.94 -2.34 -13.68
CA ILE A 52 -10.97 -2.32 -12.60
C ILE A 52 -11.11 -0.97 -11.88
N CYS A 53 -11.27 -1.03 -10.57
CA CYS A 53 -11.32 0.13 -9.71
C CYS A 53 -10.11 0.11 -8.77
N ILE A 54 -9.37 1.20 -8.75
CA ILE A 54 -8.31 1.45 -7.77
C ILE A 54 -8.71 2.55 -6.81
N ASP A 55 -8.37 2.38 -5.54
CA ASP A 55 -8.67 3.34 -4.49
C ASP A 55 -7.55 3.36 -3.43
N LYS A 56 -7.58 4.40 -2.58
CA LYS A 56 -6.70 4.49 -1.42
C LYS A 56 -6.93 3.30 -0.46
N PRO A 57 -5.90 2.81 0.24
CA PRO A 57 -6.04 1.72 1.21
C PRO A 57 -6.63 2.24 2.52
N ARG A 58 -6.87 1.35 3.48
CA ARG A 58 -7.01 1.77 4.89
C ARG A 58 -5.61 1.94 5.49
N LEU A 59 -5.39 3.01 6.23
CA LEU A 59 -4.17 3.20 7.00
C LEU A 59 -4.33 2.55 8.39
N LEU A 60 -3.24 2.03 8.96
CA LEU A 60 -3.22 1.50 10.32
C LEU A 60 -3.51 2.61 11.34
N LEU A 61 -2.96 3.80 11.09
CA LEU A 61 -2.96 4.94 12.01
C LEU A 61 -4.02 5.99 11.69
N GLN A 62 -4.99 5.67 10.84
CA GLN A 62 -6.04 6.60 10.36
C GLN A 62 -6.88 7.27 11.48
N LYS A 63 -6.79 6.78 12.72
CA LYS A 63 -7.45 7.34 13.91
C LYS A 63 -6.54 8.22 14.78
N LEU A 64 -5.25 8.27 14.48
CA LEU A 64 -4.26 9.09 15.17
C LEU A 64 -4.03 10.34 14.35
N GLY A 65 -4.99 11.25 14.42
CA GLY A 65 -4.87 12.54 13.75
C GLY A 65 -3.72 13.38 14.30
N PRO A 66 -3.45 14.55 13.72
CA PRO A 66 -2.40 15.48 14.15
C PRO A 66 -2.54 16.01 15.58
N LYS A 67 -3.64 15.67 16.29
CA LYS A 67 -3.91 16.00 17.69
C LYS A 67 -3.73 14.82 18.65
N THR A 68 -3.06 13.75 18.21
CA THR A 68 -2.82 12.59 19.07
C THR A 68 -1.97 13.01 20.27
N ASP A 69 -2.49 12.79 21.48
CA ASP A 69 -1.79 13.01 22.75
C ASP A 69 -0.41 12.33 22.72
N THR A 70 0.63 13.05 23.15
CA THR A 70 2.02 12.57 23.19
C THR A 70 2.17 11.28 23.99
N THR A 71 1.35 11.09 25.03
CA THR A 71 1.28 9.88 25.84
C THR A 71 0.69 8.71 25.06
N VAL A 72 -0.33 8.95 24.24
CA VAL A 72 -0.96 7.92 23.39
C VAL A 72 -0.01 7.51 22.28
N ALA A 73 0.66 8.47 21.65
CA ALA A 73 1.68 8.21 20.63
C ALA A 73 2.85 7.37 21.20
N ALA A 74 3.35 7.74 22.39
CA ALA A 74 4.43 7.00 23.04
C ALA A 74 4.02 5.56 23.42
N ARG A 75 2.80 5.37 23.95
CA ARG A 75 2.27 4.04 24.27
C ARG A 75 2.10 3.17 23.03
N LEU A 76 1.65 3.75 21.93
CA LEU A 76 1.53 3.03 20.67
C LEU A 76 2.88 2.65 20.10
N LEU A 77 3.85 3.56 20.09
CA LEU A 77 5.21 3.27 19.67
C LEU A 77 5.80 2.10 20.49
N PHE A 78 5.63 2.14 21.81
CA PHE A 78 6.06 1.04 22.68
C PHE A 78 5.37 -0.28 22.34
N ALA A 79 4.05 -0.29 22.19
CA ALA A 79 3.27 -1.50 21.90
C ALA A 79 3.65 -2.11 20.53
N LEU A 80 3.77 -1.28 19.49
CA LEU A 80 4.15 -1.71 18.14
C LEU A 80 5.60 -2.19 18.09
N THR A 81 6.51 -1.53 18.82
CA THR A 81 7.93 -1.95 18.92
C THR A 81 8.04 -3.31 19.58
N LYS A 82 7.31 -3.52 20.69
CA LYS A 82 7.23 -4.82 21.35
C LYS A 82 6.66 -5.88 20.42
N TYR A 83 5.53 -5.59 19.77
CA TYR A 83 4.89 -6.52 18.85
C TYR A 83 5.81 -6.94 17.69
N LEU A 84 6.51 -5.98 17.06
CA LEU A 84 7.42 -6.27 15.96
C LEU A 84 8.57 -7.17 16.42
N LYS A 85 9.10 -6.92 17.62
CA LYS A 85 10.17 -7.73 18.20
C LYS A 85 9.71 -9.15 18.50
N ASP A 86 8.59 -9.31 19.21
CA ASP A 86 7.99 -10.60 19.54
C ASP A 86 7.67 -11.40 18.26
N TYR A 87 7.17 -10.72 17.22
CA TYR A 87 6.95 -11.31 15.89
C TYR A 87 8.25 -11.81 15.26
N CYS A 88 9.31 -11.00 15.24
CA CYS A 88 10.60 -11.41 14.66
C CYS A 88 11.20 -12.61 15.41
N GLU A 89 11.15 -12.59 16.74
CA GLU A 89 11.65 -13.68 17.59
C GLU A 89 10.91 -14.99 17.34
N HIS A 90 9.59 -14.94 17.11
CA HIS A 90 8.80 -16.11 16.74
C HIS A 90 9.30 -16.80 15.46
N PHE A 91 9.87 -16.05 14.53
CA PHE A 91 10.46 -16.57 13.29
C PHE A 91 11.98 -16.81 13.38
N GLY A 92 12.55 -16.80 14.59
CA GLY A 92 13.98 -17.03 14.83
C GLY A 92 14.87 -15.84 14.44
N LEU A 93 14.29 -14.65 14.28
CA LEU A 93 15.00 -13.42 13.93
C LEU A 93 15.22 -12.58 15.19
N CYS A 94 16.46 -12.20 15.45
CA CYS A 94 16.80 -11.32 16.57
C CYS A 94 16.85 -9.88 16.09
N LEU A 95 15.87 -9.07 16.50
CA LEU A 95 15.82 -7.63 16.21
C LEU A 95 16.17 -6.85 17.49
N GLN A 96 17.18 -5.98 17.42
CA GLN A 96 17.48 -5.10 18.55
C GLN A 96 16.30 -4.15 18.78
N ARG A 97 16.09 -3.75 20.04
CA ARG A 97 14.99 -2.83 20.40
C ARG A 97 15.08 -1.51 19.62
N SER A 98 16.28 -0.95 19.48
CA SER A 98 16.54 0.28 18.72
C SER A 98 16.17 0.12 17.23
N GLU A 99 16.46 -1.03 16.63
CA GLU A 99 16.11 -1.34 15.24
C GLU A 99 14.59 -1.46 15.07
N ALA A 100 13.92 -2.19 15.97
CA ALA A 100 12.48 -2.33 15.98
C ALA A 100 11.78 -0.96 16.12
N GLU A 101 12.27 -0.13 17.04
CA GLU A 101 11.74 1.22 17.27
C GLU A 101 11.94 2.12 16.05
N HIS A 102 13.10 2.03 15.39
CA HIS A 102 13.38 2.77 14.16
C HIS A 102 12.44 2.36 13.01
N ILE A 103 12.21 1.05 12.82
CA ILE A 103 11.30 0.54 11.78
C ILE A 103 9.87 1.01 12.05
N VAL A 104 9.38 0.84 13.27
CA VAL A 104 8.02 1.26 13.66
C VAL A 104 7.86 2.77 13.49
N THR A 105 8.83 3.56 13.94
CA THR A 105 8.82 5.02 13.77
C THR A 105 8.77 5.42 12.30
N THR A 106 9.52 4.72 11.44
CA THR A 106 9.53 4.96 9.99
C THR A 106 8.17 4.64 9.37
N ILE A 107 7.54 3.52 9.75
CA ILE A 107 6.18 3.15 9.31
C ILE A 107 5.17 4.23 9.75
N ILE A 108 5.24 4.68 11.01
CA ILE A 108 4.36 5.73 11.53
C ILE A 108 4.50 7.02 10.73
N LYS A 109 5.73 7.50 10.51
CA LYS A 109 5.99 8.72 9.73
C LYS A 109 5.49 8.57 8.29
N PHE A 110 5.70 7.41 7.68
CA PHE A 110 5.22 7.14 6.33
C PHE A 110 3.69 7.20 6.24
N GLU A 111 2.97 6.57 7.17
CA GLU A 111 1.51 6.63 7.19
C GLU A 111 0.97 8.05 7.48
N GLN A 112 1.63 8.82 8.36
CA GLN A 112 1.26 10.21 8.62
C GLN A 112 1.39 11.10 7.38
N LEU A 113 2.41 10.88 6.55
CA LEU A 113 2.56 11.58 5.27
C LEU A 113 1.42 11.24 4.31
N LEU A 114 0.97 9.98 4.28
CA LEU A 114 -0.15 9.56 3.45
C LEU A 114 -1.50 10.09 3.96
N ASP A 115 -1.68 10.19 5.28
CA ASP A 115 -2.93 10.62 5.92
C ASP A 115 -3.43 11.97 5.40
N PHE A 116 -2.50 12.92 5.15
CA PHE A 116 -2.81 14.20 4.53
C PHE A 116 -3.61 14.07 3.21
N TYR A 117 -3.26 13.09 2.37
CA TYR A 117 -3.93 12.84 1.10
C TYR A 117 -5.17 11.94 1.23
N MET A 118 -5.44 11.38 2.41
CA MET A 118 -6.59 10.50 2.65
C MET A 118 -7.92 11.26 2.81
N HIS A 119 -7.87 12.53 3.19
CA HIS A 119 -9.06 13.30 3.59
C HIS A 119 -9.61 14.23 2.51
N GLN A 120 -9.05 14.21 1.30
CA GLN A 120 -9.56 15.03 0.21
C GLN A 120 -10.94 14.55 -0.28
N PRO A 121 -11.76 15.45 -0.87
CA PRO A 121 -13.10 15.10 -1.35
C PRO A 121 -13.07 13.90 -2.29
N ALA A 122 -14.07 13.03 -2.16
CA ALA A 122 -14.23 11.88 -3.04
C ALA A 122 -14.44 12.35 -4.48
N LYS A 123 -13.44 12.12 -5.33
CA LYS A 123 -13.48 12.44 -6.75
C LYS A 123 -13.14 11.18 -7.51
N GLN A 124 -14.07 10.64 -8.29
CA GLN A 124 -13.76 9.52 -9.16
C GLN A 124 -13.45 10.00 -10.58
N VAL A 125 -12.47 9.37 -11.21
CA VAL A 125 -12.10 9.62 -12.61
C VAL A 125 -12.01 8.28 -13.34
N LYS A 126 -12.63 8.19 -14.52
CA LYS A 126 -12.45 7.08 -15.44
C LYS A 126 -11.34 7.49 -16.42
N GLN A 127 -10.30 6.68 -16.50
CA GLN A 127 -9.08 7.02 -17.25
C GLN A 127 -8.40 5.75 -17.77
N LYS A 128 -7.46 5.89 -18.71
CA LYS A 128 -6.62 4.76 -19.13
C LYS A 128 -5.53 4.50 -18.10
N LEU A 129 -5.08 3.25 -18.01
CA LEU A 129 -4.06 2.86 -17.03
C LEU A 129 -2.76 3.68 -17.17
N LYS A 130 -2.36 4.00 -18.41
CA LYS A 130 -1.19 4.85 -18.69
C LYS A 130 -1.27 6.28 -18.14
N GLU A 131 -2.45 6.74 -17.75
CA GLU A 131 -2.69 8.10 -17.26
C GLU A 131 -2.48 8.20 -15.72
N ILE A 132 -2.18 7.09 -15.03
CA ILE A 132 -1.77 7.16 -13.62
C ILE A 132 -0.34 7.72 -13.53
N THR A 133 -0.19 8.75 -12.71
CA THR A 133 1.05 9.55 -12.63
C THR A 133 2.16 8.94 -11.75
N ASN A 134 1.88 7.89 -10.98
CA ASN A 134 2.84 7.25 -10.08
C ASN A 134 3.72 6.24 -10.85
N THR A 135 5.00 6.57 -10.99
CA THR A 135 5.97 5.84 -11.82
C THR A 135 6.75 4.75 -11.07
N LYS A 136 6.67 4.70 -9.73
CA LYS A 136 7.37 3.68 -8.92
C LYS A 136 6.64 2.34 -8.91
N ILE A 137 5.37 2.32 -9.33
CA ILE A 137 4.55 1.12 -9.43
C ILE A 137 4.36 0.80 -10.91
N GLU A 138 4.76 -0.40 -11.31
CA GLU A 138 4.50 -0.92 -12.66
C GLU A 138 3.04 -1.38 -12.73
N TRP A 139 2.13 -0.44 -12.97
CA TRP A 139 0.67 -0.66 -12.86
C TRP A 139 0.13 -1.83 -13.68
N VAL A 140 0.60 -1.98 -14.92
CA VAL A 140 0.20 -3.12 -15.78
C VAL A 140 0.60 -4.44 -15.12
N SER A 141 1.85 -4.53 -14.65
CA SER A 141 2.40 -5.73 -14.01
C SER A 141 1.68 -6.05 -12.69
N LEU A 142 1.45 -5.03 -11.85
CA LEU A 142 0.71 -5.17 -10.59
C LEU A 142 -0.71 -5.71 -10.84
N LEU A 143 -1.47 -5.05 -11.70
CA LEU A 143 -2.86 -5.42 -11.96
C LEU A 143 -2.98 -6.77 -12.66
N ALA A 144 -2.12 -7.08 -13.64
CA ALA A 144 -2.10 -8.38 -14.29
C ALA A 144 -1.82 -9.52 -13.29
N THR A 145 -0.94 -9.28 -12.32
CA THR A 145 -0.63 -10.26 -11.28
C THR A 145 -1.78 -10.42 -10.29
N VAL A 146 -2.35 -9.32 -9.81
CA VAL A 146 -3.42 -9.33 -8.80
C VAL A 146 -4.74 -9.88 -9.34
N LEU A 147 -5.09 -9.52 -10.59
CA LEU A 147 -6.34 -9.95 -11.22
C LEU A 147 -6.23 -11.33 -11.89
N GLY A 148 -5.01 -11.83 -12.04
CA GLY A 148 -4.72 -13.13 -12.66
C GLY A 148 -4.88 -13.13 -14.18
N LYS A 149 -4.60 -14.29 -14.77
CA LYS A 149 -4.49 -14.49 -16.23
C LYS A 149 -5.80 -14.29 -17.01
N HIS A 150 -6.93 -14.15 -16.33
CA HIS A 150 -8.25 -14.07 -16.95
C HIS A 150 -8.63 -12.66 -17.41
N LEU A 151 -7.85 -11.64 -17.02
CA LEU A 151 -8.04 -10.25 -17.43
C LEU A 151 -6.82 -9.77 -18.21
N ASN A 152 -7.01 -9.42 -19.48
CA ASN A 152 -5.95 -8.80 -20.28
C ASN A 152 -5.77 -7.34 -19.87
N VAL A 153 -4.80 -7.09 -18.99
CA VAL A 153 -4.45 -5.74 -18.54
C VAL A 153 -3.34 -5.18 -19.43
N THR A 154 -3.58 -4.01 -20.01
CA THR A 154 -2.63 -3.27 -20.84
C THR A 154 -2.61 -1.80 -20.43
N ALA A 155 -1.66 -1.02 -20.95
CA ALA A 155 -1.60 0.42 -20.74
C ALA A 155 -2.87 1.18 -21.21
N GLU A 156 -3.61 0.59 -22.16
CA GLU A 156 -4.85 1.15 -22.72
C GLU A 156 -6.10 0.71 -21.95
N THR A 157 -5.98 -0.18 -20.95
CA THR A 157 -7.11 -0.65 -20.15
C THR A 157 -7.76 0.51 -19.41
N GLU A 158 -9.07 0.68 -19.59
CA GLU A 158 -9.87 1.64 -18.83
C GLU A 158 -10.03 1.19 -17.37
N ILE A 159 -9.80 2.12 -16.47
CA ILE A 159 -9.93 1.93 -15.03
C ILE A 159 -10.72 3.07 -14.40
N VAL A 160 -11.24 2.82 -13.20
CA VAL A 160 -11.82 3.85 -12.33
C VAL A 160 -10.86 4.12 -11.18
N VAL A 161 -10.51 5.39 -10.99
CA VAL A 161 -9.67 5.87 -9.89
C VAL A 161 -10.56 6.67 -8.95
N ARG A 162 -10.85 6.15 -7.75
CA ARG A 162 -11.75 6.80 -6.78
C ARG A 162 -11.10 7.91 -5.93
N SER A 163 -9.78 7.84 -5.77
CA SER A 163 -9.00 8.78 -4.97
C SER A 163 -7.77 9.28 -5.73
N PRO A 164 -7.92 10.02 -6.84
CA PRO A 164 -6.80 10.45 -7.70
C PRO A 164 -5.80 11.33 -6.94
N HIS A 165 -6.28 12.15 -6.00
CA HIS A 165 -5.43 12.98 -5.14
C HIS A 165 -4.50 12.14 -4.25
N TYR A 166 -4.98 11.01 -3.74
CA TYR A 166 -4.17 10.06 -2.98
C TYR A 166 -3.03 9.51 -3.84
N PHE A 167 -3.29 9.13 -5.10
CA PHE A 167 -2.25 8.57 -5.96
C PHE A 167 -1.20 9.60 -6.39
N ALA A 168 -1.58 10.88 -6.50
CA ALA A 168 -0.64 11.98 -6.68
C ALA A 168 0.26 12.16 -5.44
N GLY A 169 -0.32 12.14 -4.24
CA GLY A 169 0.44 12.19 -2.99
C GLY A 169 1.32 10.97 -2.75
N LEU A 170 0.82 9.78 -3.06
CA LEU A 170 1.58 8.52 -2.95
C LEU A 170 2.84 8.57 -3.83
N LYS A 171 2.76 9.15 -5.03
CA LYS A 171 3.94 9.39 -5.88
C LYS A 171 4.97 10.24 -5.13
N GLU A 172 4.55 11.39 -4.62
CA GLU A 172 5.44 12.33 -3.90
C GLU A 172 6.09 11.68 -2.67
N VAL A 173 5.31 10.92 -1.88
CA VAL A 173 5.81 10.22 -0.69
C VAL A 173 6.81 9.13 -1.05
N LEU A 174 6.54 8.33 -2.09
CA LEU A 174 7.46 7.27 -2.53
C LEU A 174 8.75 7.82 -3.15
N GLU A 175 8.68 8.95 -3.86
CA GLU A 175 9.85 9.65 -4.39
C GLU A 175 10.74 10.17 -3.25
N LYS A 176 10.18 10.88 -2.26
CA LYS A 176 10.93 11.38 -1.09
C LYS A 176 11.50 10.26 -0.21
N SER A 177 10.80 9.14 -0.10
CA SER A 177 11.26 7.99 0.70
C SER A 177 12.39 7.19 0.03
N SER A 178 12.69 7.46 -1.25
CA SER A 178 13.78 6.81 -1.99
C SER A 178 15.14 7.51 -1.79
N GLU A 179 15.16 8.68 -1.17
CA GLU A 179 16.35 9.52 -0.93
C GLU A 179 16.95 9.35 0.48
N LEU A 180 16.34 8.48 1.30
CA LEU A 180 16.75 8.09 2.66
C LEU A 180 17.35 6.69 2.67
#